data_AF-A0A0F9FY56-F1
#
_entry.id   AF-A0A0F9FY56-F1
#
_cell.length_a   1.000
_cell.length_b   1.000
_cell.length_c   1.000
_cell.angle_alpha   90.00
_cell.angle_beta   90.00
_cell.angle_gamma   90.00
#
_symmetry.space_group_name_H-M   'P 1'
#
loop_
_entity.id
_entity.type
_entity.pdbx_description
1 polymer ?
#
loop_
_entity_poly.entity_id
_entity_poly.type
_entity_poly.pdbx_seq_one_letter_code
_entity_poly.pdbx_strand_id
1 'polypeptide(L)'
;MELNVHKLTVEEAIEEIMFKFEECEEIGDNTLKIIHGHKHGTRIKDTIRANVFLNETARYGFKIISKNYSDPGVSIFQFKSSKKSVKIKPKTSFHGIKTENRIPTKMCIKCKKPLILIKESNWYKCPKCGKLKK
;
A
#
# COMPACT_ATOMS: atom_id res chain seq x y z
N MET A 1 20.12 -0.44 0.54
CA MET A 1 19.60 0.83 1.09
C MET A 1 19.20 0.69 2.56
N GLU A 2 19.24 1.78 3.32
CA GLU A 2 18.80 1.83 4.73
C GLU A 2 17.72 2.91 4.95
N LEU A 3 16.72 2.62 5.80
CA LEU A 3 15.63 3.51 6.18
C LEU A 3 15.38 3.42 7.68
N ASN A 4 15.32 4.56 8.37
CA ASN A 4 15.02 4.64 9.79
C ASN A 4 13.60 5.18 10.02
N VAL A 5 12.74 4.36 10.61
CA VAL A 5 11.32 4.67 10.87
C VAL A 5 10.98 4.66 12.37
N HIS A 6 11.98 4.58 13.26
CA HIS A 6 11.75 4.29 14.68
C HIS A 6 10.94 5.36 15.44
N LYS A 7 10.85 6.58 14.90
CA LYS A 7 10.11 7.74 15.47
C LYS A 7 8.77 7.98 14.80
N LEU A 8 8.45 7.20 13.77
CA LEU A 8 7.25 7.38 12.99
C LEU A 8 6.08 6.62 13.63
N THR A 9 4.88 7.06 13.31
CA THR A 9 3.69 6.22 13.48
C THR A 9 3.77 5.03 12.51
N VAL A 10 2.92 4.02 12.74
CA VAL A 10 2.87 2.85 11.85
C VAL A 10 2.48 3.25 10.42
N GLU A 11 1.56 4.21 10.29
CA GLU A 11 1.06 4.70 9.00
C GLU A 11 2.18 5.43 8.23
N GLU A 12 2.83 6.42 8.86
CA GLU A 12 3.97 7.13 8.28
C GLU A 12 5.12 6.17 7.92
N ALA A 13 5.41 5.19 8.79
CA ALA A 13 6.45 4.21 8.51
C ALA A 13 6.14 3.38 7.26
N ILE A 14 4.88 2.95 7.07
CA ILE A 14 4.49 2.20 5.86
C ILE A 14 4.64 3.06 4.62
N GLU A 15 4.17 4.31 4.66
CA GLU A 15 4.28 5.24 3.52
C GLU A 15 5.75 5.46 3.12
N GLU A 16 6.62 5.74 4.10
CA GLU A 16 8.07 5.89 3.89
C GLU A 16 8.72 4.62 3.35
N ILE A 17 8.34 3.44 3.86
CA ILE A 17 8.87 2.17 3.36
C ILE A 17 8.47 1.93 1.89
N MET A 18 7.22 2.24 1.52
CA MET A 18 6.75 2.08 0.14
C MET A 18 7.46 3.04 -0.81
N PHE A 19 7.63 4.29 -0.41
CA PHE A 19 8.43 5.26 -1.16
C PHE A 19 9.88 4.77 -1.32
N LYS A 20 10.46 4.21 -0.26
CA LYS A 20 11.83 3.70 -0.31
C LYS A 20 11.99 2.49 -1.22
N PHE A 21 10.98 1.63 -1.35
CA PHE A 21 11.00 0.55 -2.33
C PHE A 21 11.08 1.07 -3.77
N GLU A 22 10.42 2.19 -4.08
CA GLU A 22 10.50 2.85 -5.39
C GLU A 22 11.90 3.45 -5.63
N GLU A 23 12.45 4.18 -4.65
CA GLU A 23 13.82 4.70 -4.76
C GLU A 23 14.85 3.57 -4.98
N CYS A 24 14.69 2.47 -4.24
CA CYS A 24 15.52 1.27 -4.38
C CYS A 24 15.45 0.66 -5.80
N GLU A 25 14.26 0.62 -6.40
CA GLU A 25 14.07 0.17 -7.79
C GLU A 25 14.75 1.10 -8.79
N GLU A 26 14.62 2.42 -8.63
CA GLU A 26 15.20 3.42 -9.53
C GLU A 26 16.74 3.36 -9.56
N ILE A 27 17.36 3.07 -8.42
CA ILE A 27 18.83 2.92 -8.31
C ILE A 27 19.32 1.50 -8.62
N GLY A 28 18.42 0.52 -8.77
CA GLY A 28 18.75 -0.88 -9.01
C GLY A 28 19.24 -1.66 -7.77
N ASP A 29 19.09 -1.11 -6.56
CA ASP A 29 19.40 -1.82 -5.31
C ASP A 29 18.13 -2.44 -4.73
N ASN A 30 17.98 -3.75 -4.92
CA ASN A 30 16.80 -4.49 -4.51
C ASN A 30 16.79 -4.93 -3.03
N THR A 31 17.59 -4.26 -2.18
CA THR A 31 17.70 -4.58 -0.75
C THR A 31 17.38 -3.36 0.11
N LEU A 32 16.37 -3.49 0.97
CA LEU A 32 15.98 -2.46 1.92
C LEU A 32 16.14 -2.94 3.37
N LYS A 33 17.00 -2.26 4.12
CA LYS A 33 17.17 -2.42 5.57
C LYS A 33 16.33 -1.38 6.30
N ILE A 34 15.39 -1.83 7.12
CA ILE A 34 14.45 -0.98 7.86
C ILE A 34 14.80 -1.03 9.35
N ILE A 35 15.19 0.11 9.90
CA ILE A 35 15.44 0.31 11.33
C ILE A 35 14.14 0.82 11.96
N HIS A 36 13.40 -0.10 12.59
CA HIS A 36 12.19 0.24 13.33
C HIS A 36 12.45 0.41 14.84
N GLY A 37 13.59 -0.08 15.34
CA GLY A 37 13.90 -0.11 16.76
C GLY A 37 13.26 -1.31 17.48
N HIS A 38 13.80 -1.71 18.62
CA HIS A 38 13.40 -2.94 19.30
C HIS A 38 12.15 -2.75 20.18
N LYS A 39 12.20 -1.82 21.15
CA LYS A 39 11.14 -1.63 22.15
C LYS A 39 9.97 -0.83 21.60
N HIS A 40 10.17 0.48 21.41
CA HIS A 40 9.16 1.40 20.87
C HIS A 40 8.76 1.07 19.43
N GLY A 41 9.64 0.40 18.68
CA GLY A 41 9.41 -0.04 17.31
C GLY A 41 8.55 -1.28 17.14
N THR A 42 8.09 -1.91 18.23
CA THR A 42 7.41 -3.21 18.16
C THR A 42 6.17 -3.17 17.26
N ARG A 43 5.37 -2.09 17.29
CA ARG A 43 4.18 -1.98 16.43
C ARG A 43 4.56 -1.97 14.95
N ILE A 44 5.57 -1.19 14.57
CA ILE A 44 6.07 -1.16 13.19
C ILE A 44 6.64 -2.52 12.80
N LYS A 45 7.48 -3.10 13.65
CA LYS A 45 8.06 -4.45 13.48
C LYS A 45 6.98 -5.48 13.16
N ASP A 46 5.95 -5.56 13.99
CA ASP A 46 4.90 -6.56 13.84
C ASP A 46 4.09 -6.31 12.56
N THR A 47 3.81 -5.04 12.24
CA THR A 47 3.13 -4.67 11.01
C THR A 47 3.91 -5.06 9.76
N ILE A 48 5.19 -4.68 9.65
CA ILE A 48 5.98 -4.93 8.43
C ILE A 48 6.38 -6.40 8.27
N ARG A 49 6.37 -7.17 9.36
CA ARG A 49 6.61 -8.61 9.34
C ARG A 49 5.34 -9.43 9.09
N ALA A 50 4.16 -8.83 9.21
CA ALA A 50 2.89 -9.51 8.98
C ALA A 50 2.65 -9.85 7.50
N ASN A 51 1.98 -10.98 7.25
CA ASN A 51 1.58 -11.40 5.90
C ASN A 51 0.72 -10.36 5.18
N VAL A 52 -0.08 -9.59 5.93
CA VAL A 52 -0.92 -8.52 5.36
C VAL A 52 -0.05 -7.47 4.68
N PHE A 53 1.03 -7.01 5.34
CA PHE A 53 1.96 -6.05 4.76
C PHE A 53 2.62 -6.63 3.50
N LEU A 54 3.13 -7.85 3.57
CA LEU A 54 3.82 -8.49 2.43
C LEU A 54 2.91 -8.67 1.20
N ASN A 55 1.65 -9.03 1.44
CA ASN A 55 0.66 -9.14 0.38
C ASN A 55 0.36 -7.77 -0.24
N GLU A 56 0.30 -6.73 0.59
CA GLU A 56 0.09 -5.36 0.13
C GLU A 56 1.29 -4.88 -0.69
N THR A 57 2.53 -5.03 -0.20
CA THR A 57 3.76 -4.73 -0.94
C THR A 57 3.79 -5.42 -2.30
N ALA A 58 3.36 -6.68 -2.38
CA ALA A 58 3.24 -7.41 -3.64
C ALA A 58 2.17 -6.83 -4.59
N ARG A 59 1.04 -6.33 -4.08
CA ARG A 59 0.03 -5.60 -4.88
C ARG A 59 0.57 -4.28 -5.43
N TYR A 60 1.44 -3.62 -4.68
CA TYR A 60 2.19 -2.45 -5.14
C TYR A 60 3.28 -2.79 -6.17
N GLY A 61 3.49 -4.08 -6.48
CA GLY A 61 4.43 -4.54 -7.48
C GLY A 61 5.78 -4.99 -6.93
N PHE A 62 5.98 -4.94 -5.61
CA PHE A 62 7.22 -5.34 -4.97
C PHE A 62 7.07 -6.70 -4.30
N LYS A 63 7.59 -7.76 -4.93
CA LYS A 63 7.53 -9.10 -4.36
C LYS A 63 8.76 -9.35 -3.49
N ILE A 64 8.56 -9.53 -2.19
CA ILE A 64 9.63 -9.92 -1.25
C ILE A 64 10.13 -11.33 -1.59
N ILE A 65 11.44 -11.48 -1.78
CA ILE A 65 12.12 -12.74 -2.12
C ILE A 65 12.77 -13.34 -0.87
N SER A 66 13.41 -12.51 -0.05
CA SER A 66 14.06 -12.94 1.18
C SER A 66 13.85 -11.93 2.31
N LYS A 67 13.93 -12.43 3.54
CA LYS A 67 13.69 -11.69 4.77
C LYS A 67 14.77 -12.07 5.78
N ASN A 68 15.32 -11.09 6.48
CA ASN A 68 16.20 -11.33 7.61
C ASN A 68 15.76 -10.49 8.82
N TYR A 69 15.57 -11.17 9.95
CA TYR A 69 15.07 -10.65 11.21
C TYR A 69 15.99 -10.95 12.41
N SER A 70 17.26 -11.29 12.15
CA SER A 70 18.22 -11.66 13.18
C SER A 70 18.46 -10.55 14.21
N ASP A 71 18.41 -9.29 13.77
CA ASP A 71 18.43 -8.14 14.67
C ASP A 71 16.99 -7.76 15.08
N PRO A 72 16.71 -7.64 16.39
CA PRO A 72 15.36 -7.39 16.87
C PRO A 72 14.85 -5.96 16.65
N GLY A 73 15.74 -5.00 16.31
CA GLY A 73 15.41 -3.62 15.94
C GLY A 73 15.44 -3.35 14.44
N VAL A 74 15.74 -4.36 13.62
CA VAL A 74 15.94 -4.22 12.18
C VAL A 74 15.17 -5.30 11.41
N SER A 75 14.67 -4.94 10.24
CA SER A 75 14.13 -5.90 9.27
C SER A 75 14.77 -5.65 7.92
N ILE A 76 15.38 -6.68 7.32
CA ILE A 76 16.00 -6.59 5.99
C ILE A 76 15.12 -7.35 5.01
N PHE A 77 14.78 -6.68 3.91
CA PHE A 77 13.98 -7.23 2.84
C PHE A 77 14.75 -7.17 1.52
N GLN A 78 14.87 -8.31 0.86
CA GLN A 78 15.24 -8.36 -0.55
C GLN A 78 13.95 -8.55 -1.36
N PHE A 79 13.79 -7.79 -2.43
CA PHE A 79 12.57 -7.80 -3.22
C PHE A 79 12.88 -7.83 -4.72
N LYS A 80 11.86 -8.06 -5.52
CA LYS A 80 11.90 -7.84 -6.97
C LYS A 80 10.73 -6.98 -7.37
N SER A 81 10.99 -6.04 -8.27
CA SER A 81 9.91 -5.34 -8.93
C SER A 81 9.27 -6.25 -9.98
N SER A 82 7.95 -6.29 -9.94
CA SER A 82 7.08 -6.89 -10.94
C SER A 82 6.44 -5.79 -11.80
N LYS A 83 6.74 -4.51 -11.52
CA LYS A 83 6.24 -3.39 -12.30
C LYS A 83 6.89 -3.47 -13.68
N LYS A 84 6.14 -3.98 -14.67
CA LYS A 84 6.31 -3.45 -16.04
C LYS A 84 6.10 -1.95 -15.90
N SER A 85 7.04 -1.13 -16.35
CA SER A 85 7.09 0.33 -16.18
C SER A 85 5.71 0.99 -16.38
N VAL A 86 4.90 1.08 -15.33
CA VAL A 86 3.66 1.85 -15.32
C VAL A 86 3.95 3.02 -14.40
N LYS A 87 4.06 4.21 -14.98
CA LYS A 87 4.11 5.48 -14.25
C LYS A 87 2.80 5.61 -13.46
N ILE A 88 2.77 5.13 -12.23
CA ILE A 88 1.65 5.34 -11.33
C ILE A 88 1.96 6.63 -10.58
N LYS A 89 1.22 7.71 -10.89
CA LYS A 89 1.22 8.92 -10.07
C LYS A 89 0.79 8.57 -8.64
N PRO A 90 1.39 9.17 -7.61
CA PRO A 90 1.08 8.86 -6.22
C PRO A 90 -0.41 9.12 -5.96
N LYS A 91 -1.13 8.08 -5.53
CA LYS A 91 -2.42 8.26 -4.88
C LYS A 91 -2.17 8.28 -3.38
N THR A 92 -2.36 9.47 -2.85
CA THR A 92 -2.35 9.84 -1.45
C THR A 92 -3.27 8.99 -0.57
N SER A 93 -2.80 8.83 0.67
CA SER A 93 -3.47 8.47 1.92
C SER A 93 -3.73 6.99 2.22
N PHE A 94 -2.89 6.44 3.09
CA PHE A 94 -3.37 5.60 4.18
C PHE A 94 -4.28 6.45 5.07
N HIS A 95 -5.60 6.36 4.88
CA HIS A 95 -6.56 6.91 5.82
C HIS A 95 -6.89 5.85 6.85
N GLY A 96 -6.49 6.12 8.09
CA GLY A 96 -6.94 5.42 9.28
C GLY A 96 -8.46 5.28 9.30
N ILE A 97 -8.89 4.12 9.79
CA ILE A 97 -10.29 3.88 10.11
C ILE A 97 -10.60 4.68 11.37
N LYS A 98 -11.17 5.88 11.18
CA LYS A 98 -12.10 6.48 12.14
C LYS A 98 -13.37 6.87 11.39
N THR A 99 -14.39 6.03 11.61
CA THR A 99 -15.84 6.31 11.61
C THR A 99 -16.47 7.16 10.48
N GLU A 100 -17.50 6.54 9.90
CA GLU A 100 -18.59 7.15 9.12
C GLU A 100 -18.27 7.62 7.69
N ASN A 101 -18.39 6.69 6.74
CA ASN A 101 -19.31 6.87 5.61
C ASN A 101 -19.40 5.55 4.81
N ARG A 102 -20.45 4.77 5.09
CA ARG A 102 -20.89 3.70 4.19
C ARG A 102 -21.37 4.36 2.89
N ILE A 103 -20.49 4.54 1.90
CA ILE A 103 -20.97 4.72 0.53
C ILE A 103 -21.50 3.35 0.10
N PRO A 104 -22.80 3.19 -0.16
CA PRO A 104 -23.31 1.95 -0.71
C PRO A 104 -22.70 1.81 -2.10
N THR A 105 -21.85 0.80 -2.32
CA THR A 105 -21.40 0.46 -3.66
C THR A 105 -22.60 -0.04 -4.46
N LYS A 106 -23.38 0.89 -5.02
CA LYS A 106 -24.47 0.55 -5.95
C LYS A 106 -23.83 -0.22 -7.11
N MET A 107 -24.25 -1.46 -7.29
CA MET A 107 -23.78 -2.31 -8.38
C MET A 107 -24.69 -2.18 -9.60
N CYS A 108 -24.09 -2.30 -10.78
CA CYS A 108 -24.85 -2.43 -12.01
C CYS A 108 -25.53 -3.81 -12.04
N ILE A 109 -26.86 -3.85 -12.11
CA ILE A 109 -27.64 -5.10 -12.20
C ILE A 109 -27.21 -5.93 -13.43
N LYS A 110 -26.92 -5.25 -14.56
CA LYS A 110 -26.55 -5.90 -15.83
C LYS A 110 -25.11 -6.42 -15.83
N CYS A 111 -24.18 -5.64 -15.27
CA CYS A 111 -22.74 -5.91 -15.42
C CYS A 111 -22.08 -6.45 -14.15
N LYS A 112 -22.80 -6.49 -13.03
CA LYS A 112 -22.28 -6.83 -11.69
C LYS A 112 -20.98 -6.08 -11.35
N LYS A 113 -20.81 -4.87 -11.88
CA LYS A 113 -19.67 -3.98 -11.63
C LYS A 113 -20.11 -2.81 -10.75
N PRO A 114 -19.23 -2.30 -9.89
CA PRO A 114 -19.51 -1.08 -9.12
C PRO A 114 -19.79 0.08 -10.06
N LEU A 115 -20.83 0.85 -9.76
CA LEU A 115 -21.14 2.07 -10.48
C LEU A 115 -20.25 3.21 -9.98
N ILE A 116 -19.91 4.14 -10.88
CA ILE A 116 -19.09 5.32 -10.59
C ILE A 116 -20.04 6.49 -10.35
N LEU A 117 -19.90 7.21 -9.23
CA LEU A 117 -20.67 8.41 -8.94
C LEU A 117 -20.20 9.57 -9.83
N ILE A 118 -21.13 10.16 -10.57
CA ILE A 118 -20.99 11.43 -11.27
C ILE A 118 -21.40 12.52 -10.28
N LYS A 119 -20.40 13.17 -9.67
CA LYS A 119 -20.58 14.14 -8.58
C LYS A 119 -21.43 15.34 -8.99
N GLU A 120 -21.34 15.77 -10.25
CA GLU A 120 -22.04 16.95 -10.78
C GLU A 120 -23.57 16.79 -10.85
N SER A 121 -24.06 15.55 -10.93
CA SER A 121 -25.49 15.27 -11.07
C SER A 121 -26.05 14.36 -9.96
N ASN A 122 -25.17 13.81 -9.11
CA ASN A 122 -25.53 12.82 -8.10
C ASN A 122 -26.13 11.52 -8.68
N TRP A 123 -25.65 11.13 -9.88
CA TRP A 123 -26.02 9.88 -10.56
C TRP A 123 -24.87 8.89 -10.56
N TYR A 124 -25.19 7.61 -10.59
CA TYR A 124 -24.23 6.51 -10.69
C TYR A 124 -24.21 5.97 -12.11
N LYS A 125 -23.04 5.91 -12.76
CA LYS A 125 -22.85 5.38 -14.12
C LYS A 125 -22.08 4.08 -14.11
N CYS A 126 -22.57 3.09 -14.88
CA CYS A 126 -21.81 1.86 -15.08
C CYS A 126 -20.65 2.11 -16.05
N PRO A 127 -19.39 1.80 -15.68
CA PRO A 127 -18.26 1.97 -16.58
C PRO A 127 -18.28 1.00 -17.77
N LYS A 128 -19.03 -0.12 -17.67
CA LYS A 128 -19.09 -1.15 -18.73
C LYS A 128 -20.20 -0.92 -19.74
N CYS A 129 -21.39 -0.51 -19.29
CA CYS A 129 -22.56 -0.40 -20.17
C CYS A 129 -23.20 1.00 -20.18
N GLY A 130 -22.63 1.96 -19.48
CA GLY A 130 -23.12 3.34 -19.43
C GLY A 130 -24.44 3.53 -18.66
N LYS A 131 -25.05 2.46 -18.13
CA LYS A 131 -26.34 2.54 -17.43
C LYS A 131 -26.26 3.48 -16.22
N LEU A 132 -27.17 4.44 -16.18
CA LEU A 132 -27.30 5.44 -15.14
C LEU A 132 -28.30 4.99 -14.07
N LYS A 133 -28.02 5.28 -12.80
CA LYS A 133 -28.88 4.99 -11.65
C LYS A 133 -28.77 6.15 -10.66
N LYS A 134 -29.89 6.74 -10.25
CA LYS A 134 -29.90 7.77 -9.20
C LYS A 134 -29.70 7.11 -7.83
#